data_AF-A0A3R7AY44-F1
#
_entry.id   AF-A0A3R7AY44-F1
#
_cell.length_a   1.000
_cell.length_b   1.000
_cell.length_c   1.000
_cell.angle_alpha   90.00
_cell.angle_beta   90.00
_cell.angle_gamma   90.00
#
_symmetry.space_group_name_H-M   'P 1'
#
loop_
_entity.id
_entity.type
_entity.pdbx_description
1 polymer ?
#
loop_
_entity_poly.entity_id
_entity_poly.type
_entity_poly.pdbx_seq_one_letter_code
_entity_poly.pdbx_strand_id
1 'polypeptide(L)'
;MNTTAIFINVFAFGCLIFAIIKDQTKTKQALTVALKAFFRILPTVLIIIILIGLLLGLVPQSLISEVVGEEAGFRGVFIVALLGAFLHIPSLISFPLAASLLKSGASVTSVAVFITTLTMIGVVT
;
A
#
# COMPACT_ATOMS: atom_id res chain seq x y z
N MET A 1 -15.96 -14.43 -2.89
CA MET A 1 -15.57 -13.04 -3.23
C MET A 1 -16.52 -12.10 -2.50
N ASN A 2 -16.00 -11.05 -1.85
CA ASN A 2 -16.86 -10.07 -1.17
C ASN A 2 -17.82 -9.42 -2.19
N THR A 3 -19.08 -9.23 -1.79
CA THR A 3 -20.11 -8.56 -2.60
C THR A 3 -19.64 -7.23 -3.16
N THR A 4 -18.88 -6.47 -2.36
CA THR A 4 -18.26 -5.19 -2.75
C THR A 4 -17.32 -5.33 -3.95
N ALA A 5 -16.49 -6.38 -3.98
CA ALA A 5 -15.55 -6.60 -5.07
C ALA A 5 -16.27 -6.95 -6.38
N ILE A 6 -17.36 -7.73 -6.30
CA ILE A 6 -18.18 -8.06 -7.46
C ILE A 6 -18.81 -6.78 -8.03
N PHE A 7 -19.39 -5.94 -7.16
CA PHE A 7 -20.02 -4.69 -7.56
C PHE A 7 -19.03 -3.74 -8.28
N ILE A 8 -17.85 -3.51 -7.70
CA ILE A 8 -16.82 -2.64 -8.28
C ILE A 8 -16.39 -3.15 -9.66
N ASN A 9 -16.18 -4.46 -9.80
CA ASN A 9 -15.76 -5.05 -11.07
C ASN A 9 -16.83 -4.92 -12.15
N VAL A 10 -18.09 -5.21 -11.83
CA VAL A 10 -19.20 -5.08 -12.79
C VAL A 10 -19.34 -3.63 -13.26
N PHE A 11 -19.25 -2.67 -12.33
CA PHE A 11 -19.29 -1.24 -12.68
C PHE A 11 -18.12 -0.85 -13.60
N ALA A 12 -16.89 -1.26 -13.25
CA ALA A 12 -15.71 -0.98 -14.07
C ALA A 12 -15.80 -1.57 -15.48
N PHE A 13 -16.27 -2.81 -15.62
CA PHE A 13 -16.51 -3.43 -16.93
C PHE A 13 -17.59 -2.70 -17.72
N GLY A 14 -18.68 -2.28 -17.08
CA GLY A 14 -19.71 -1.46 -17.72
C GLY A 14 -19.16 -0.15 -18.28
N CYS A 15 -18.36 0.57 -17.48
CA CYS A 15 -17.70 1.80 -17.93
C CYS A 15 -16.71 1.54 -19.08
N LEU A 16 -15.97 0.43 -19.05
CA LEU A 16 -15.03 0.08 -20.11
C LEU A 16 -15.77 -0.23 -21.42
N ILE A 17 -16.84 -1.01 -21.37
CA ILE A 17 -17.68 -1.30 -22.55
C ILE A 17 -18.26 0.00 -23.12
N PHE A 18 -18.79 0.88 -22.27
CA PHE A 18 -19.29 2.19 -22.69
C PHE A 18 -18.20 3.05 -23.35
N ALA A 19 -16.99 3.06 -22.81
CA ALA A 19 -15.85 3.79 -23.39
C ALA A 19 -15.47 3.24 -24.77
N ILE A 20 -15.43 1.90 -24.93
CA ILE A 20 -15.16 1.24 -26.22
C ILE A 20 -16.21 1.64 -27.26
N ILE A 21 -17.50 1.66 -26.90
CA ILE A 21 -18.58 2.04 -27.82
C ILE A 21 -18.45 3.52 -28.23
N LYS A 22 -18.07 4.40 -27.29
CA LYS A 22 -17.98 5.84 -27.53
C LYS A 22 -16.77 6.24 -28.38
N ASP A 23 -15.59 5.70 -28.07
CA ASP A 23 -14.35 6.00 -28.80
C ASP A 23 -13.33 4.88 -28.60
N GLN A 24 -13.27 3.96 -29.57
CA GLN A 24 -12.34 2.82 -29.52
C GLN A 24 -10.88 3.26 -29.53
N THR A 25 -10.55 4.34 -30.26
CA THR A 25 -9.18 4.81 -30.43
C THR A 25 -8.66 5.39 -29.12
N LYS A 26 -9.43 6.27 -28.47
CA LYS A 26 -9.07 6.81 -27.16
C LYS A 26 -9.04 5.73 -26.09
N THR A 27 -9.97 4.78 -26.13
CA THR A 27 -10.01 3.69 -25.15
C THR A 27 -8.78 2.78 -25.27
N LYS A 28 -8.36 2.41 -26.48
CA LYS A 28 -7.12 1.64 -26.69
C LYS A 28 -5.88 2.41 -26.22
N GLN A 29 -5.81 3.71 -26.49
CA GLN A 29 -4.71 4.55 -26.03
C GLN A 29 -4.65 4.63 -24.50
N ALA A 30 -5.79 4.88 -23.85
CA ALA A 30 -5.90 4.90 -22.39
C ALA A 30 -5.50 3.54 -21.77
N LEU A 31 -5.96 2.43 -22.36
CA LEU A 31 -5.63 1.09 -21.89
C LEU A 31 -4.13 0.77 -22.06
N THR A 32 -3.52 1.23 -23.15
CA THR A 32 -2.08 1.07 -23.39
C THR A 32 -1.26 1.84 -22.35
N VAL A 33 -1.65 3.08 -22.04
CA VAL A 33 -1.01 3.87 -20.99
C VAL A 33 -1.17 3.20 -19.63
N ALA A 34 -2.37 2.72 -19.30
CA ALA A 34 -2.65 2.02 -18.06
C ALA A 34 -1.81 0.73 -17.92
N LEU A 35 -1.74 -0.10 -18.97
CA LEU A 35 -0.93 -1.32 -18.98
C LEU A 35 0.57 -1.00 -18.84
N LYS A 36 1.06 0.02 -19.55
CA LYS A 36 2.46 0.45 -19.43
C LYS A 36 2.79 0.94 -18.02
N ALA A 37 1.90 1.71 -17.41
CA ALA A 37 2.04 2.13 -16.02
C ALA A 37 2.01 0.95 -15.05
N PHE A 38 1.11 -0.01 -15.26
CA PHE A 38 1.01 -1.24 -14.47
C PHE A 38 2.33 -2.02 -14.50
N PHE A 39 2.86 -2.33 -15.68
CA PHE A 39 4.13 -3.05 -15.80
C PHE A 39 5.34 -2.25 -15.30
N ARG A 40 5.27 -0.92 -15.28
CA ARG A 40 6.33 -0.08 -14.69
C ARG A 40 6.34 -0.16 -13.17
N ILE A 41 5.18 -0.23 -12.53
CA ILE A 41 5.03 -0.21 -11.07
C ILE A 41 5.12 -1.63 -10.47
N LEU A 42 4.67 -2.64 -11.23
CA LEU A 42 4.59 -4.04 -10.79
C LEU A 42 5.91 -4.60 -10.22
N PRO A 43 7.08 -4.46 -10.87
CA PRO A 43 8.34 -5.01 -10.35
C PRO A 43 8.71 -4.43 -8.99
N THR A 44 8.59 -3.11 -8.83
CA THR A 44 8.87 -2.41 -7.57
C THR A 44 7.90 -2.84 -6.47
N VAL A 45 6.61 -2.97 -6.80
CA VAL A 45 5.59 -3.47 -5.85
C VAL A 45 5.93 -4.89 -5.39
N LEU A 46 6.27 -5.79 -6.32
CA LEU A 46 6.60 -7.17 -5.98
C LEU A 46 7.84 -7.28 -5.10
N ILE A 47 8.92 -6.55 -5.43
CA ILE A 47 10.15 -6.54 -4.63
C ILE A 47 9.85 -6.09 -3.19
N ILE A 48 9.08 -5.01 -3.02
CA ILE A 48 8.74 -4.49 -1.70
C ILE A 48 7.84 -5.47 -0.94
N ILE A 49 6.84 -6.07 -1.59
CA ILE A 49 5.98 -7.08 -0.95
C ILE A 49 6.81 -8.29 -0.49
N ILE A 50 7.73 -8.78 -1.31
CA ILE A 50 8.61 -9.90 -0.95
C ILE A 50 9.48 -9.53 0.25
N LEU A 51 10.10 -8.34 0.22
CA LEU A 51 10.97 -7.86 1.30
C LEU A 51 10.20 -7.72 2.63
N ILE A 52 8.99 -7.15 2.57
CA ILE A 52 8.10 -7.05 3.73
C ILE A 52 7.69 -8.43 4.23
N GLY A 53 7.28 -9.32 3.32
CA GLY A 53 6.90 -10.69 3.68
C GLY A 53 8.04 -11.45 4.35
N LEU A 54 9.27 -11.28 3.87
CA LEU A 54 10.46 -11.87 4.47
C LEU A 54 10.75 -11.25 5.85
N LEU A 55 10.67 -9.92 5.97
CA LEU A 55 10.85 -9.22 7.24
C LEU A 55 9.83 -9.70 8.28
N LEU A 56 8.55 -9.72 7.94
CA LEU A 56 7.48 -10.18 8.83
C LEU A 56 7.56 -11.69 9.14
N GLY A 57 8.13 -12.49 8.23
CA GLY A 57 8.39 -13.91 8.47
C GLY A 57 9.58 -14.16 9.40
N LEU A 58 10.58 -13.27 9.40
CA LEU A 58 11.77 -13.37 10.24
C LEU A 58 11.59 -12.69 11.61
N VAL A 59 10.76 -11.66 11.70
CA VAL A 59 10.51 -10.89 12.92
C VAL A 59 9.31 -11.48 13.67
N PRO A 60 9.47 -11.93 14.93
CA PRO A 60 8.36 -12.48 15.69
C PRO A 60 7.33 -11.39 16.03
N GLN A 61 6.05 -11.76 16.04
CA GLN A 61 4.94 -10.85 16.30
C GLN A 61 5.03 -10.15 17.67
N SER A 62 5.68 -10.78 18.66
CA SER A 62 5.96 -10.17 19.96
C SER A 62 6.86 -8.94 19.84
N LEU A 63 7.92 -9.01 19.04
CA LEU A 63 8.81 -7.86 18.77
C LEU A 63 8.07 -6.73 18.03
N ILE A 64 7.18 -7.09 17.09
CA ILE A 64 6.36 -6.08 16.38
C ILE A 64 5.41 -5.38 17.36
N SER A 65 4.78 -6.13 18.25
CA SER A 65 3.85 -5.60 19.24
C SER A 65 4.56 -4.74 20.31
N GLU A 66 5.78 -5.13 20.71
CA GLU A 66 6.58 -4.38 21.69
C GLU A 66 7.12 -3.05 21.12
N VAL A 67 7.49 -3.01 19.84
CA VAL A 67 8.12 -1.84 19.21
C VAL A 67 7.10 -0.92 18.51
N VAL A 68 6.03 -1.49 17.95
CA VAL A 68 5.07 -0.81 17.07
C VAL A 68 3.62 -0.93 17.60
N GLY A 69 3.36 -1.83 18.54
CA GLY A 69 2.05 -2.04 19.16
C GLY A 69 1.68 -0.99 20.21
N GLU A 70 0.57 -1.23 20.93
CA GLU A 70 0.08 -0.30 21.96
C GLU A 70 1.02 -0.21 23.16
N GLU A 71 1.71 -1.32 23.49
CA GLU A 71 2.67 -1.41 24.59
C GLU A 71 3.90 -0.50 24.39
N ALA A 72 4.25 -0.19 23.15
CA ALA A 72 5.36 0.70 22.80
C ALA A 72 5.12 2.17 23.20
N GLY A 73 3.84 2.54 23.42
CA GLY A 73 3.41 3.89 23.79
C GLY A 73 3.96 4.97 22.86
N PHE A 74 4.26 6.15 23.42
CA PHE A 74 4.75 7.30 22.67
C PHE A 74 6.13 7.09 22.01
N ARG A 75 6.96 6.20 22.58
CA ARG A 75 8.28 5.87 22.02
C ARG A 75 8.15 5.12 20.70
N GLY A 76 7.24 4.14 20.63
CA GLY A 76 6.94 3.42 19.39
C GLY A 76 6.47 4.35 18.28
N VAL A 77 5.55 5.27 18.62
CA VAL A 77 5.05 6.28 17.68
C VAL A 77 6.18 7.12 17.08
N PHE A 78 7.15 7.57 17.88
CA PHE A 78 8.27 8.37 17.40
C PHE A 78 9.21 7.58 16.48
N ILE A 79 9.52 6.32 16.84
CA ILE A 79 10.34 5.42 16.02
C ILE A 79 9.68 5.17 14.65
N VAL A 80 8.37 4.92 14.67
CA VAL A 80 7.59 4.65 13.46
C VAL A 80 7.45 5.89 12.59
N ALA A 81 7.31 7.07 13.19
CA ALA A 81 7.33 8.35 12.50
C ALA A 81 8.66 8.58 11.75
N LEU A 82 9.79 8.29 12.40
CA LEU A 82 11.10 8.38 11.77
C LEU A 82 11.24 7.35 10.64
N LEU A 83 10.84 6.11 10.87
CA LEU A 83 10.85 5.08 9.83
C LEU A 83 10.03 5.50 8.61
N GLY A 84 8.80 5.99 8.80
CA GLY A 84 7.98 6.49 7.71
C GLY A 84 8.63 7.65 6.97
N ALA A 85 9.23 8.60 7.69
CA ALA A 85 9.94 9.74 7.09
C ALA A 85 11.13 9.35 6.20
N PHE A 86 11.85 8.28 6.55
CA PHE A 86 13.04 7.84 5.82
C PHE A 86 12.74 6.77 4.74
N LEU A 87 11.74 5.93 4.96
CA LEU A 87 11.37 4.89 4.01
C LEU A 87 10.66 5.54 2.83
N HIS A 88 11.29 5.60 1.65
CA HIS A 88 10.66 6.18 0.45
C HIS A 88 9.83 5.13 -0.31
N ILE A 89 8.83 4.56 0.37
CA ILE A 89 7.96 3.53 -0.20
C ILE A 89 6.83 4.21 -0.98
N PRO A 90 6.56 3.81 -2.23
CA PRO A 90 5.40 4.29 -2.97
C PRO A 90 4.11 4.12 -2.16
N SER A 91 3.29 5.17 -2.08
CA SER A 91 2.09 5.21 -1.25
C SER A 91 1.14 4.03 -1.48
N LEU A 92 1.02 3.56 -2.72
CA LEU A 92 0.21 2.39 -3.07
C LEU A 92 0.60 1.12 -2.30
N ILE A 93 1.87 0.97 -1.94
CA ILE A 93 2.42 -0.21 -1.25
C ILE A 93 2.36 -0.05 0.28
N SER A 94 2.27 1.19 0.77
CA SER A 94 2.15 1.47 2.20
C SER A 94 0.89 0.86 2.83
N PHE A 95 -0.21 0.79 2.08
CA PHE A 95 -1.47 0.26 2.60
C PHE A 95 -1.44 -1.26 2.85
N PRO A 96 -0.95 -2.10 1.91
CA PRO A 96 -0.70 -3.52 2.20
C PRO A 96 0.25 -3.76 3.39
N LEU A 97 1.31 -2.95 3.50
CA LEU A 97 2.25 -3.02 4.62
C LEU A 97 1.56 -2.69 5.94
N ALA A 98 0.84 -1.57 5.98
CA ALA A 98 0.03 -1.14 7.12
C ALA A 98 -0.96 -2.22 7.56
N ALA A 99 -1.69 -2.80 6.62
CA ALA A 99 -2.61 -3.90 6.92
C ALA A 99 -1.90 -5.13 7.51
N SER A 100 -0.70 -5.43 7.02
CA SER A 100 0.11 -6.56 7.52
C SER A 100 0.67 -6.28 8.92
N LEU A 101 1.14 -5.06 9.17
CA LEU A 101 1.59 -4.62 10.49
C LEU A 101 0.45 -4.65 11.51
N LEU A 102 -0.74 -4.14 11.16
CA LEU A 102 -1.94 -4.21 12.00
C LEU A 102 -2.27 -5.67 12.36
N LYS A 103 -2.26 -6.56 11.37
CA LYS A 103 -2.49 -8.00 11.60
C LYS A 103 -1.42 -8.66 12.48
N SER A 104 -0.22 -8.10 12.50
CA SER A 104 0.90 -8.58 13.31
C SER A 104 1.01 -7.93 14.69
N GLY A 105 0.01 -7.12 15.10
CA GLY A 105 -0.05 -6.53 16.44
C GLY A 105 0.39 -5.07 16.55
N ALA A 106 0.65 -4.39 15.43
CA ALA A 106 0.90 -2.94 15.44
C ALA A 106 -0.37 -2.17 15.84
N SER A 107 -0.20 -1.05 16.56
CA SER A 107 -1.32 -0.20 16.93
C SER A 107 -1.84 0.60 15.73
N VAL A 108 -3.13 0.94 15.75
CA VAL A 108 -3.74 1.81 14.74
C VAL A 108 -3.03 3.15 14.66
N THR A 109 -2.63 3.69 15.82
CA THR A 109 -1.88 4.95 15.92
C THR A 109 -0.53 4.87 15.22
N SER A 110 0.26 3.84 15.50
CA SER A 110 1.56 3.64 14.85
C SER A 110 1.41 3.52 13.33
N VAL A 111 0.40 2.79 12.87
CA VAL A 111 0.15 2.60 11.44
C VAL A 111 -0.32 3.87 10.75
N ALA A 112 -1.18 4.66 11.41
CA ALA A 112 -1.59 5.97 10.91
C ALA A 112 -0.41 6.95 10.83
N VAL A 113 0.45 6.95 11.84
CA VAL A 113 1.67 7.77 11.89
C VAL A 113 2.66 7.34 10.82
N PHE A 114 2.84 6.04 10.61
CA PHE A 114 3.67 5.50 9.54
C PHE A 114 3.22 6.00 8.17
N ILE A 115 1.94 5.82 7.82
CA ILE A 115 1.40 6.25 6.52
C ILE A 115 1.51 7.78 6.37
N THR A 116 1.21 8.53 7.43
CA THR A 116 1.24 10.00 7.39
C THR A 116 2.65 10.51 7.15
N THR A 117 3.62 10.02 7.93
CA THR A 117 5.02 10.44 7.78
C THR A 117 5.62 10.00 6.47
N LEU A 118 5.30 8.79 6.02
CA LEU A 118 5.68 8.26 4.70
C LEU A 118 5.17 9.09 3.52
N THR A 119 3.97 9.67 3.64
CA THR A 119 3.34 10.40 2.53
C THR A 119 3.56 11.91 2.60
N MET A 120 3.74 12.48 3.79
CA MET A 120 3.77 13.92 4.02
C MET A 120 5.20 14.49 4.08
N ILE A 121 6.21 13.65 4.41
CA ILE A 121 7.59 14.10 4.55
C ILE A 121 8.35 13.85 3.25
N GLY A 122 8.45 14.89 2.42
CA GLY A 122 9.16 14.86 1.13
C GLY A 122 10.66 15.14 1.24
N VAL A 123 11.37 14.51 2.18
CA VAL A 123 12.80 14.80 2.42
C VAL A 123 13.67 14.44 1.22
N VAL A 124 13.19 13.56 0.32
CA VAL A 124 13.85 13.25 -0.95
C VAL A 124 12.79 13.12 -2.05
N THR A 125 12.43 14.25 -2.68
CA THR A 125 11.70 14.28 -3.97
C THR A 125 12.54 14.98 -5.02
#